data_AF-A0A1H7TYE2-F1
#
_entry.id   AF-A0A1H7TYE2-F1
#
_cell.length_a   1.000
_cell.length_b   1.000
_cell.length_c   1.000
_cell.angle_alpha   90.00
_cell.angle_beta   90.00
_cell.angle_gamma   90.00
#
_symmetry.space_group_name_H-M   'P 1'
#
loop_
_entity.id
_entity.type
_entity.pdbx_description
1 polymer ?
#
loop_
_entity_poly.entity_id
_entity_poly.type
_entity_poly.pdbx_seq_one_letter_code
_entity_poly.pdbx_strand_id
1 'polypeptide(L)'
;MKDEALTMRESQDPRMYLGRLEQLIRSELGPLQAGVEPLLGEVRAGVAALYPEAGATRLSPKEHQAQHAKLLQTLDGLEEVLEALQLAARTGRGKG
;
A
#
# COMPACT_ATOMS: atom_id res chain seq x y z
N MET A 1 -31.00 -8.36 1.35
CA MET A 1 -30.02 -9.30 0.75
C MET A 1 -29.20 -8.71 -0.40
N LYS A 2 -29.63 -7.65 -1.12
CA LYS A 2 -28.78 -6.99 -2.14
C LYS A 2 -27.74 -6.01 -1.55
N ASP A 3 -28.03 -5.38 -0.41
CA ASP A 3 -27.14 -4.40 0.23
C ASP A 3 -25.86 -5.01 0.84
N GLU A 4 -25.93 -6.11 1.57
CA GLU A 4 -24.74 -6.75 2.18
C GLU A 4 -23.70 -7.22 1.15
N ALA A 5 -24.16 -7.64 -0.04
CA ALA A 5 -23.28 -8.06 -1.12
C ALA A 5 -22.53 -6.88 -1.78
N LEU A 6 -23.10 -5.67 -1.72
CA LEU A 6 -22.42 -4.45 -2.17
C LEU A 6 -21.36 -4.03 -1.15
N THR A 7 -21.71 -4.02 0.14
CA THR A 7 -20.79 -3.66 1.24
C THR A 7 -19.61 -4.64 1.37
N MET A 8 -19.82 -5.95 1.15
CA MET A 8 -18.72 -6.93 1.10
C MET A 8 -17.82 -6.75 -0.13
N ARG A 9 -18.35 -6.31 -1.28
CA ARG A 9 -17.55 -6.00 -2.49
C ARG A 9 -16.78 -4.69 -2.36
N GLU A 10 -17.35 -3.66 -1.75
CA GLU A 10 -16.64 -2.41 -1.42
C GLU A 10 -15.52 -2.65 -0.40
N SER A 11 -15.74 -3.60 0.52
CA SER A 11 -14.72 -4.11 1.45
C SER A 11 -13.68 -5.03 0.77
N GLN A 12 -13.71 -5.19 -0.55
CA GLN A 12 -12.74 -5.98 -1.33
C GLN A 12 -12.01 -5.15 -2.40
N ASP A 13 -12.23 -3.82 -2.48
CA ASP A 13 -11.48 -2.99 -3.42
C ASP A 13 -10.05 -2.77 -2.91
N PRO A 14 -9.01 -3.28 -3.60
CA PRO A 14 -7.62 -3.13 -3.20
C PRO A 14 -7.17 -1.67 -3.07
N ARG A 15 -7.81 -0.76 -3.82
CA ARG A 15 -7.51 0.67 -3.78
C ARG A 15 -8.07 1.33 -2.52
N MET A 16 -9.22 0.87 -2.02
CA MET A 16 -9.78 1.32 -0.75
C MET A 16 -8.89 0.87 0.43
N TYR A 17 -8.39 -0.37 0.39
CA TYR A 17 -7.42 -0.83 1.37
C TYR A 17 -6.13 -0.01 1.35
N LEU A 18 -5.61 0.27 0.15
CA LEU A 18 -4.43 1.11 0.00
C LEU A 18 -4.66 2.52 0.57
N GLY A 19 -5.79 3.15 0.25
CA GLY A 19 -6.13 4.46 0.80
C GLY A 19 -6.18 4.47 2.33
N ARG A 20 -6.73 3.41 2.95
CA ARG A 20 -6.73 3.26 4.42
C ARG A 20 -5.32 3.06 4.98
N LEU A 21 -4.50 2.22 4.34
CA LEU A 21 -3.12 1.98 4.74
C LEU A 21 -2.30 3.28 4.73
N GLU A 22 -2.42 4.07 3.66
CA GLU A 22 -1.75 5.37 3.54
C GLU A 22 -2.20 6.37 4.62
N GLN A 23 -3.48 6.37 4.97
CA GLN A 23 -3.99 7.20 6.06
C GLN A 23 -3.42 6.78 7.42
N LEU A 24 -3.33 5.48 7.68
CA LEU A 24 -2.72 4.95 8.91
C LEU A 24 -1.24 5.31 8.97
N ILE A 25 -0.47 5.03 7.92
CA ILE A 25 0.95 5.36 7.86
C ILE A 25 1.20 6.85 8.09
N ARG A 26 0.40 7.72 7.48
CA ARG A 26 0.48 9.17 7.69
C ARG A 26 0.21 9.57 9.14
N SER A 27 -0.79 8.96 9.75
CA SER A 27 -1.19 9.26 11.14
C SER A 27 -0.14 8.79 12.14
N GLU A 28 0.48 7.64 11.91
CA GLU A 28 1.49 7.04 12.79
C GLU A 28 2.89 7.64 12.61
N LEU A 29 3.30 7.95 11.38
CA LEU A 29 4.67 8.42 11.09
C LEU A 29 4.83 9.95 11.18
N GLY A 30 3.76 10.72 10.97
CA GLY A 30 3.82 12.19 10.92
C GLY A 30 4.96 12.70 10.02
N PRO A 31 5.95 13.44 10.54
CA PRO A 31 7.05 13.98 9.75
C PRO A 31 7.96 12.91 9.11
N LEU A 32 7.93 11.67 9.61
CA LEU A 32 8.71 10.56 9.04
C LEU A 32 8.09 9.97 7.77
N GLN A 33 6.88 10.41 7.38
CA GLN A 33 6.20 9.95 6.15
C GLN A 33 7.07 10.10 4.90
N ALA A 34 7.91 11.14 4.83
CA ALA A 34 8.78 11.37 3.67
C ALA A 34 9.70 10.17 3.37
N GLY A 35 10.06 9.37 4.38
CA GLY A 35 10.90 8.18 4.22
C GLY A 35 10.20 6.99 3.54
N VAL A 36 8.86 6.94 3.57
CA VAL A 36 8.06 5.84 2.98
C VAL A 36 7.34 6.24 1.70
N GLU A 37 7.24 7.53 1.40
CA GLU A 37 6.50 8.04 0.24
C GLU A 37 6.93 7.44 -1.12
N PRO A 38 8.23 7.17 -1.40
CA PRO A 38 8.64 6.52 -2.64
C PRO A 38 8.02 5.12 -2.79
N LEU A 39 8.06 4.31 -1.73
CA LEU A 39 7.50 2.96 -1.71
C LEU A 39 5.97 2.99 -1.83
N LEU A 40 5.30 3.93 -1.14
CA LEU A 40 3.86 4.13 -1.30
C LEU A 40 3.50 4.53 -2.74
N GLY A 41 4.33 5.33 -3.41
CA GLY A 41 4.20 5.63 -4.83
C GLY A 41 4.23 4.38 -5.70
N GLU A 42 5.15 3.46 -5.44
CA GLU A 42 5.24 2.18 -6.16
C GLU A 42 4.05 1.26 -5.87
N VAL A 43 3.59 1.18 -4.61
CA VAL A 43 2.38 0.42 -4.24
C VAL A 43 1.15 0.95 -4.97
N ARG A 44 0.96 2.28 -5.01
CA ARG A 44 -0.13 2.92 -5.78
C ARG A 44 -0.09 2.55 -7.25
N ALA A 45 1.08 2.68 -7.87
CA ALA A 45 1.26 2.33 -9.28
C ALA A 45 0.96 0.85 -9.54
N GLY A 46 1.43 -0.05 -8.66
CA GLY A 46 1.21 -1.48 -8.79
C GLY A 46 -0.25 -1.88 -8.64
N VAL A 47 -0.96 -1.32 -7.65
CA VAL A 47 -2.40 -1.56 -7.46
C VAL A 47 -3.20 -1.02 -8.64
N ALA A 48 -2.88 0.18 -9.14
CA ALA A 48 -3.55 0.75 -10.32
C ALA A 48 -3.35 -0.09 -11.59
N ALA A 49 -2.18 -0.71 -11.75
CA ALA A 49 -1.86 -1.58 -12.88
C ALA A 49 -2.59 -2.93 -12.82
N LEU A 50 -2.70 -3.54 -11.63
CA LEU A 50 -3.40 -4.82 -11.42
C LEU A 50 -4.92 -4.67 -11.48
N TYR A 51 -5.42 -3.55 -10.97
CA TYR A 51 -6.83 -3.23 -10.91
C TYR A 51 -7.06 -1.93 -11.66
N PRO A 52 -7.10 -1.95 -13.01
CA PRO A 52 -7.31 -0.74 -13.81
C PRO A 52 -8.76 -0.24 -13.74
N GLU A 53 -8.96 1.06 -13.93
CA GLU A 53 -10.30 1.66 -14.04
C GLU A 53 -11.08 1.09 -15.23
N ALA A 54 -12.40 1.29 -15.22
CA ALA A 54 -13.23 0.96 -16.38
C ALA A 54 -12.73 1.72 -17.63
N GLY A 55 -12.41 0.98 -18.69
CA GLY A 55 -11.89 1.54 -19.95
C GLY A 55 -10.37 1.62 -20.05
N ALA A 56 -9.62 1.31 -18.99
CA ALA A 56 -8.17 1.20 -19.06
C ALA A 56 -7.72 -0.19 -19.54
N THR A 57 -6.55 -0.23 -20.19
CA THR A 57 -5.96 -1.45 -20.73
C THR A 57 -5.60 -2.42 -19.61
N ARG A 58 -6.11 -3.66 -19.71
CA ARG A 58 -5.74 -4.74 -18.79
C ARG A 58 -4.40 -5.35 -19.20
N LEU A 59 -3.59 -5.68 -18.20
CA LEU A 59 -2.36 -6.44 -18.39
C LEU A 59 -2.66 -7.84 -18.95
N SER A 60 -1.75 -8.39 -19.76
CA SER A 60 -1.78 -9.81 -20.08
C SER A 60 -1.60 -10.66 -18.81
N PRO A 61 -1.99 -11.95 -18.81
CA PRO A 61 -1.83 -12.80 -17.62
C PRO A 61 -0.40 -12.86 -17.08
N LYS A 62 0.60 -12.87 -17.98
CA LYS A 62 2.02 -12.90 -17.60
C LYS A 62 2.47 -11.57 -16.97
N GLU A 63 2.06 -10.45 -17.56
CA GLU A 63 2.35 -9.12 -17.01
C GLU A 63 1.64 -8.91 -15.68
N HIS A 64 0.41 -9.40 -15.53
CA HIS A 64 -0.32 -9.36 -14.27
C HIS A 64 0.40 -10.15 -13.17
N GLN A 65 0.90 -11.35 -13.45
CA GLN A 65 1.69 -12.12 -12.49
C GLN A 65 2.99 -11.43 -12.11
N ALA A 66 3.72 -10.89 -13.08
CA ALA A 66 4.94 -10.14 -12.83
C ALA A 66 4.67 -8.88 -11.99
N GLN A 67 3.61 -8.15 -12.30
CA GLN A 67 3.20 -6.96 -11.56
C GLN A 67 2.75 -7.29 -10.14
N HIS A 68 2.06 -8.42 -9.94
CA HIS A 68 1.67 -8.91 -8.62
C HIS A 68 2.89 -9.29 -7.78
N ALA A 69 3.86 -10.01 -8.36
CA ALA A 69 5.10 -10.35 -7.67
C ALA A 69 5.91 -9.10 -7.28
N LYS A 70 5.98 -8.11 -8.19
CA LYS A 70 6.62 -6.83 -7.89
C LYS A 70 5.92 -6.10 -6.74
N LEU A 71 4.58 -6.06 -6.75
CA LEU A 71 3.81 -5.40 -5.70
C LEU A 71 4.08 -6.04 -4.32
N LEU A 72 4.15 -7.37 -4.25
CA LEU A 72 4.51 -8.06 -3.00
C LEU A 72 5.90 -7.66 -2.51
N GLN A 73 6.92 -7.64 -3.39
CA GLN A 73 8.27 -7.20 -3.01
C GLN A 73 8.31 -5.75 -2.51
N THR A 74 7.54 -4.86 -3.13
CA THR A 74 7.43 -3.46 -2.66
C THR A 74 6.77 -3.39 -1.28
N LEU A 75 5.78 -4.22 -1.00
CA LEU A 75 5.13 -4.30 0.32
C LEU A 75 6.09 -4.84 1.39
N ASP A 76 6.87 -5.87 1.07
CA ASP A 76 7.91 -6.41 1.96
C ASP A 76 8.94 -5.30 2.30
N GLY A 77 9.41 -4.55 1.29
CA GLY A 77 10.31 -3.42 1.51
C GLY A 77 9.68 -2.27 2.31
N LEU A 78 8.38 -2.02 2.16
CA LEU A 78 7.66 -1.04 2.96
C LEU A 78 7.59 -1.46 4.43
N GLU A 79 7.36 -2.75 4.71
CA GLU A 79 7.40 -3.30 6.06
C GLU A 79 8.77 -3.09 6.71
N GLU A 80 9.86 -3.45 6.02
CA GLU A 80 11.23 -3.26 6.53
C GLU A 80 11.53 -1.79 6.87
N VAL A 81 11.12 -0.85 6.00
CA VAL A 81 11.32 0.58 6.26
C VAL A 81 10.49 1.05 7.45
N LEU A 82 9.23 0.60 7.56
CA LEU A 82 8.38 0.93 8.70
C LEU A 82 8.97 0.40 10.02
N GLU A 83 9.49 -0.82 10.03
CA GLU A 83 10.19 -1.38 11.19
C GLU A 83 11.44 -0.57 11.56
N ALA A 84 12.26 -0.21 10.57
CA ALA A 84 13.45 0.61 10.79
C ALA A 84 13.11 1.99 11.38
N LEU A 85 12.03 2.63 10.89
CA LEU A 85 11.55 3.90 11.41
C LEU A 85 11.02 3.77 12.85
N GLN A 86 10.29 2.70 13.15
CA GLN A 86 9.82 2.42 14.51
C GLN A 86 11.00 2.18 15.47
N LEU A 87 12.03 1.45 15.04
CA LEU A 87 13.25 1.23 15.82
C LEU A 87 14.01 2.55 16.06
N ALA A 88 14.14 3.39 15.03
CA ALA A 88 14.77 4.69 15.14
C ALA A 88 14.02 5.62 16.11
N ALA A 89 12.69 5.62 16.06
CA ALA A 89 11.86 6.40 16.98
C ALA A 89 12.01 5.95 18.45
N ARG A 90 12.16 4.65 18.70
CA ARG A 90 12.39 4.11 20.06
C ARG A 90 13.79 4.43 20.59
N THR A 91 14.81 4.31 19.75
CA THR A 91 16.20 4.58 20.14
C THR A 91 16.49 6.07 20.31
N GLY A 92 15.86 6.94 19.51
CA GLY A 92 15.94 8.40 19.66
C GLY A 92 15.35 8.94 20.98
N ARG A 93 14.37 8.24 21.57
CA ARG A 93 13.78 8.59 22.87
C ARG A 93 14.64 8.21 24.09
N GLY A 94 15.58 7.28 23.94
CA GLY A 94 16.46 6.82 25.02
C GLY A 94 17.69 7.71 25.28
N LYS A 95 17.83 8.81 24.53
CA LYS A 95 18.99 9.70 24.57
C LYS A 95 18.64 11.17 24.89
N GLY A 96 17.42 11.42 25.39
CA GLY A 96 16.95 12.73 25.85
C GLY A 96 16.89 12.79 27.37
#